data_AF-A0A5C9E8X5-F1
#
_entry.id   AF-A0A5C9E8X5-F1
#
_cell.length_a   1.000
_cell.length_b   1.000
_cell.length_c   1.000
_cell.angle_alpha   90.00
_cell.angle_beta   90.00
_cell.angle_gamma   90.00
#
_symmetry.space_group_name_H-M   'P 1'
#
loop_
_entity.id
_entity.type
_entity.pdbx_description
1 polymer ?
#
loop_
_entity_poly.entity_id
_entity_poly.type
_entity_poly.pdbx_seq_one_letter_code
_entity_poly.pdbx_strand_id
1 'polypeptide(L)'
;MPSRDGDKIPMDVWCPLIPPANYQQVRKYLGDLHRINAAYDDWRASMRGKPFVGIKVGVVLDRIRMLMIKVGISCGQNRTLAETVQSIVSEALRSKSYSMIEAMPDGSKENEIIKSTVQTFFERLKFTRDIYPIEEIEKAMPSDIKTEQESLGILGRFRKSDETEEILDRDKLAKRALQESNNILKRLLMYLLSPDPWGIN
;
A
#
# COMPACT_ATOMS: atom_id res chain seq x y z
N MET A 1 2.59 -41.74 1.59
CA MET A 1 3.52 -40.77 0.98
C MET A 1 4.35 -40.16 2.10
N PRO A 2 5.68 -40.25 2.08
CA PRO A 2 6.51 -39.65 3.12
C PRO A 2 6.54 -38.13 2.93
N SER A 3 6.36 -37.41 4.04
CA SER A 3 6.49 -35.96 4.14
C SER A 3 7.88 -35.53 3.68
N ARG A 4 7.95 -34.58 2.74
CA ARG A 4 9.21 -33.95 2.33
C ARG A 4 9.82 -33.24 3.54
N ASP A 5 11.04 -33.63 3.90
CA ASP A 5 11.89 -33.00 4.94
C ASP A 5 12.32 -31.54 4.61
N GLY A 6 11.60 -30.85 3.72
CA GLY A 6 11.83 -29.44 3.35
C GLY A 6 10.87 -28.45 4.00
N ASP A 7 9.79 -28.90 4.64
CA ASP A 7 8.71 -28.03 5.15
C ASP A 7 8.85 -27.63 6.62
N LYS A 8 9.90 -28.07 7.31
CA LYS A 8 10.17 -27.60 8.67
C LYS A 8 10.91 -26.27 8.59
N ILE A 9 10.14 -25.19 8.56
CA ILE A 9 10.65 -23.85 8.91
C ILE A 9 11.31 -24.01 10.29
N PRO A 10 12.64 -23.80 10.42
CA PRO A 10 13.28 -23.84 11.72
C PRO A 10 12.58 -22.79 12.59
N MET A 11 11.91 -23.23 13.65
CA MET A 11 11.11 -22.42 14.57
C MET A 11 11.95 -21.42 15.39
N ASP A 12 13.22 -21.23 15.05
CA ASP A 12 14.19 -20.69 15.99
C ASP A 12 14.16 -19.16 16.10
N VAL A 13 13.52 -18.42 15.17
CA VAL A 13 13.02 -17.05 15.41
C VAL A 13 11.86 -16.73 14.46
N TRP A 14 10.62 -16.83 14.94
CA TRP A 14 9.43 -16.35 14.22
C TRP A 14 9.40 -14.81 14.19
N CYS A 15 9.33 -14.21 13.01
CA CYS A 15 9.10 -12.77 12.82
C CYS A 15 7.84 -12.58 11.97
N PRO A 16 6.68 -12.22 12.57
CA PRO A 16 5.41 -12.17 11.85
C PRO A 16 5.38 -11.16 10.71
N LEU A 17 6.24 -10.13 10.75
CA LEU A 17 6.37 -9.16 9.65
C LEU A 17 6.98 -9.74 8.38
N ILE A 18 7.67 -10.87 8.45
CA ILE A 18 8.27 -11.50 7.28
C ILE A 18 7.32 -12.60 6.80
N PRO A 19 6.78 -12.53 5.57
CA PRO A 19 6.05 -13.62 4.98
C PRO A 19 6.96 -14.87 4.85
N PRO A 20 6.46 -16.09 5.06
CA PRO A 20 7.25 -17.32 4.98
C PRO A 20 7.98 -17.53 3.67
N ALA A 21 7.39 -17.09 2.56
CA ALA A 21 8.04 -17.11 1.25
C ALA A 21 9.38 -16.32 1.22
N ASN A 22 9.57 -15.38 2.14
CA ASN A 22 10.75 -14.53 2.23
C ASN A 22 11.73 -14.94 3.34
N TYR A 23 11.48 -16.01 4.11
CA TYR A 23 12.36 -16.41 5.22
C TYR A 23 13.80 -16.71 4.80
N GLN A 24 14.01 -17.26 3.60
CA GLN A 24 15.36 -17.52 3.10
C GLN A 24 16.19 -16.24 2.96
N GLN A 25 15.56 -15.10 2.65
CA GLN A 25 16.25 -13.82 2.46
C GLN A 25 16.80 -13.25 3.77
N VAL A 26 16.18 -13.60 4.91
CA VAL A 26 16.54 -13.09 6.25
C VAL A 26 17.25 -14.13 7.12
N ARG A 27 17.48 -15.34 6.63
CA ARG A 27 18.06 -16.45 7.39
C ARG A 27 19.41 -16.14 8.03
N LYS A 28 20.27 -15.37 7.34
CA LYS A 28 21.57 -14.95 7.88
C LYS A 28 21.48 -13.94 9.03
N TYR A 29 20.28 -13.42 9.30
CA TYR A 29 20.02 -12.42 10.32
C TYR A 29 19.12 -12.93 11.45
N LEU A 30 18.97 -14.27 11.60
CA LEU A 30 18.11 -14.86 12.64
C LEU A 30 18.36 -14.27 14.03
N GLY A 31 19.65 -14.09 14.39
CA GLY A 31 20.05 -13.49 15.67
C GLY A 31 19.54 -12.05 15.88
N ASP A 32 19.16 -11.33 14.83
CA ASP A 32 18.67 -9.95 14.89
C ASP A 32 17.14 -9.85 14.77
N LEU A 33 16.47 -10.88 14.24
CA LEU A 33 15.03 -10.85 13.96
C LEU A 33 14.16 -10.68 15.21
N HIS A 34 14.64 -11.11 16.38
CA HIS A 34 13.94 -10.92 17.64
C HIS A 34 13.72 -9.43 17.98
N ARG A 35 14.66 -8.55 17.58
CA ARG A 35 14.55 -7.09 17.77
C ARG A 35 13.46 -6.50 16.89
N ILE A 36 13.35 -6.99 15.66
CA ILE A 36 12.30 -6.59 14.72
C ILE A 36 10.94 -7.05 15.24
N ASN A 37 10.84 -8.28 15.76
CA ASN A 37 9.61 -8.78 16.35
C ASN A 37 9.16 -7.95 17.55
N ALA A 38 10.09 -7.63 18.47
CA ALA A 38 9.80 -6.76 19.61
C ALA A 38 9.34 -5.35 19.18
N ALA A 39 9.99 -4.78 18.16
CA ALA A 39 9.61 -3.47 17.61
C ALA A 39 8.21 -3.49 16.95
N TYR A 40 7.87 -4.61 16.30
CA TYR A 40 6.55 -4.81 15.72
C TYR A 40 5.46 -4.93 16.78
N ASP A 41 5.68 -5.73 17.82
CA ASP A 41 4.75 -5.90 18.92
C ASP A 41 4.54 -4.58 19.69
N ASP A 42 5.60 -3.82 19.94
CA ASP A 42 5.52 -2.48 20.54
C ASP A 42 4.74 -1.51 19.64
N TRP A 43 5.00 -1.51 18.32
CA TRP A 43 4.21 -0.71 17.38
C TRP A 43 2.73 -1.12 17.42
N ARG A 44 2.41 -2.42 17.36
CA ARG A 44 1.03 -2.93 17.48
C ARG A 44 0.36 -2.49 18.77
N ALA A 45 1.06 -2.61 19.90
CA ALA A 45 0.57 -2.15 21.20
C ALA A 45 0.28 -0.65 21.19
N SER A 46 1.17 0.17 20.61
CA SER A 46 0.98 1.61 20.48
C SER A 46 -0.18 2.03 19.56
N MET A 47 -0.61 1.14 18.66
CA MET A 47 -1.77 1.37 17.79
C MET A 47 -3.11 0.99 18.44
N ARG A 48 -3.10 0.27 19.58
CA ARG A 48 -4.34 -0.09 20.29
C ARG A 48 -5.09 1.17 20.73
N GLY A 49 -6.41 1.16 20.54
CA GLY A 49 -7.28 2.28 20.88
C GLY A 49 -7.19 3.50 19.94
N LYS A 50 -6.29 3.51 18.95
CA LYS A 50 -6.28 4.57 17.94
C LYS A 50 -7.46 4.40 16.98
N PRO A 51 -8.16 5.48 16.58
CA PRO A 51 -9.32 5.37 15.71
C PRO A 51 -8.93 4.90 14.31
N PHE A 52 -9.83 4.12 13.69
CA PHE A 52 -9.75 3.64 12.29
C PHE A 52 -10.83 4.23 11.39
N VAL A 53 -11.98 4.58 11.97
CA VAL A 53 -13.10 5.20 11.26
C VAL A 53 -12.83 6.70 11.12
N GLY A 54 -13.14 7.27 9.96
CA GLY A 54 -12.98 8.71 9.70
C GLY A 54 -11.54 9.20 9.53
N ILE A 55 -10.52 8.35 9.67
CA ILE A 55 -9.13 8.78 9.48
C ILE A 55 -8.81 9.08 8.01
N LYS A 56 -8.04 10.16 7.82
CA LYS A 56 -7.52 10.59 6.52
C LYS A 56 -6.38 9.65 6.09
N VAL A 57 -6.21 9.52 4.77
CA VAL A 57 -5.19 8.67 4.15
C VAL A 57 -3.76 8.95 4.65
N GLY A 58 -3.39 10.22 4.84
CA GLY A 58 -2.07 10.60 5.37
C GLY A 58 -1.80 10.06 6.78
N VAL A 59 -2.82 9.99 7.63
CA VAL A 59 -2.70 9.41 8.99
C VAL A 59 -2.47 7.90 8.92
N VAL A 60 -3.12 7.20 7.97
CA VAL A 60 -2.92 5.75 7.78
C VAL A 60 -1.50 5.47 7.30
N LEU A 61 -1.04 6.23 6.30
CA LEU A 61 0.31 6.13 5.78
C LEU A 61 1.37 6.42 6.83
N ASP A 62 1.16 7.45 7.65
CA ASP A 62 2.09 7.78 8.73
C ASP A 62 2.19 6.64 9.76
N ARG A 63 1.08 5.97 10.11
CA ARG A 63 1.11 4.81 11.01
C ARG A 63 1.93 3.66 10.43
N ILE A 64 1.79 3.37 9.14
CA ILE A 64 2.59 2.35 8.45
C ILE A 64 4.06 2.80 8.38
N ARG A 65 4.32 4.07 8.09
CA ARG A 65 5.67 4.64 8.08
C ARG A 65 6.36 4.55 9.44
N MET A 66 5.63 4.81 10.53
CA MET A 66 6.13 4.65 11.88
C MET A 66 6.58 3.21 12.18
N LEU A 67 5.87 2.21 11.66
CA LEU A 67 6.31 0.81 11.73
C LEU A 67 7.65 0.63 11.00
N MET A 68 7.75 1.12 9.76
CA MET A 68 8.98 1.01 8.96
C MET A 68 10.17 1.68 9.65
N ILE A 69 9.96 2.83 10.28
CA ILE A 69 10.97 3.55 11.06
C ILE A 69 11.38 2.74 12.29
N LYS A 70 10.42 2.19 13.06
CA LYS A 70 10.71 1.35 14.23
C LYS A 70 11.51 0.11 13.85
N VAL A 71 11.17 -0.53 12.72
CA VAL A 71 11.96 -1.63 12.16
C VAL A 71 13.39 -1.17 11.87
N GLY A 72 13.55 -0.05 11.16
CA GLY A 72 14.87 0.52 10.84
C GLY A 72 15.72 0.79 12.10
N ILE A 73 15.12 1.39 13.13
CA ILE A 73 15.78 1.65 14.42
C ILE A 73 16.17 0.33 15.11
N SER A 74 15.29 -0.68 15.10
CA SER A 74 15.53 -1.96 15.78
C SER A 74 16.70 -2.76 15.19
N CYS A 75 16.96 -2.58 13.90
CA CYS A 75 18.12 -3.16 13.23
C CYS A 75 19.45 -2.50 13.65
N GLY A 76 19.41 -1.34 14.31
CA GLY A 76 20.59 -0.61 14.77
C GLY A 76 21.54 -0.28 13.63
N GLN A 77 22.77 -0.81 13.70
CA GLN A 77 23.80 -0.62 12.67
C GLN A 77 23.66 -1.56 11.46
N ASN A 78 22.77 -2.57 11.50
CA ASN A 78 22.56 -3.50 10.40
C ASN A 78 21.64 -2.91 9.33
N ARG A 79 22.19 -1.98 8.54
CA ARG A 79 21.46 -1.29 7.46
C ARG A 79 20.89 -2.26 6.43
N THR A 80 21.66 -3.29 6.04
CA THR A 80 21.22 -4.26 5.04
C THR A 80 19.99 -5.03 5.52
N LEU A 81 19.94 -5.43 6.79
CA LEU A 81 18.75 -6.07 7.36
C LEU A 81 17.55 -5.12 7.34
N ALA A 82 17.73 -3.87 7.77
CA ALA A 82 16.65 -2.87 7.76
C ALA A 82 16.07 -2.69 6.35
N GLU A 83 16.91 -2.47 5.35
CA GLU A 83 16.51 -2.31 3.95
C GLU A 83 15.82 -3.57 3.43
N THR A 84 16.34 -4.75 3.76
CA THR A 84 15.77 -6.05 3.36
C THR A 84 14.36 -6.23 3.92
N VAL A 85 14.17 -6.04 5.24
CA VAL A 85 12.85 -6.18 5.88
C VAL A 85 11.88 -5.12 5.36
N GLN A 86 12.32 -3.87 5.21
CA GLN A 86 11.48 -2.81 4.66
C GLN A 86 11.06 -3.10 3.21
N SER A 87 11.93 -3.69 2.39
CA SER A 87 11.57 -4.12 1.03
C SER A 87 10.51 -5.21 1.06
N ILE A 88 10.76 -6.28 1.84
CA ILE A 88 9.84 -7.42 1.99
C ILE A 88 8.44 -6.95 2.42
N VAL A 89 8.36 -6.13 3.47
CA VAL A 89 7.08 -5.62 3.97
C VAL A 89 6.40 -4.73 2.92
N SER A 90 7.14 -3.85 2.25
CA SER A 90 6.58 -2.98 1.20
C SER A 90 6.03 -3.76 0.02
N GLU A 91 6.75 -4.80 -0.42
CA GLU A 91 6.33 -5.69 -1.51
C GLU A 91 5.10 -6.51 -1.13
N ALA A 92 5.07 -7.06 0.09
CA ALA A 92 3.91 -7.80 0.59
C ALA A 92 2.65 -6.91 0.66
N LEU A 93 2.79 -5.67 1.15
CA LEU A 93 1.71 -4.70 1.19
C LEU A 93 1.23 -4.32 -0.21
N ARG A 94 2.16 -4.12 -1.16
CA ARG A 94 1.82 -3.82 -2.56
C ARG A 94 1.08 -4.98 -3.21
N SER A 95 1.56 -6.21 -3.04
CA SER A 95 0.89 -7.41 -3.55
C SER A 95 -0.53 -7.55 -3.00
N LYS A 96 -0.72 -7.37 -1.69
CA LYS A 96 -2.06 -7.35 -1.07
C LYS A 96 -2.92 -6.19 -1.56
N SER A 97 -2.34 -5.03 -1.86
CA SER A 97 -3.09 -3.91 -2.42
C SER A 97 -3.64 -4.26 -3.82
N TYR A 98 -2.85 -4.93 -4.65
CA TYR A 98 -3.28 -5.33 -5.99
C TYR A 98 -4.44 -6.31 -5.96
N SER A 99 -4.44 -7.30 -5.06
CA SER A 99 -5.60 -8.20 -4.94
C SER A 99 -6.88 -7.48 -4.48
N MET A 100 -6.76 -6.42 -3.68
CA MET A 100 -7.91 -5.58 -3.30
C MET A 100 -8.39 -4.70 -4.44
N ILE A 101 -7.47 -4.22 -5.29
CA ILE A 101 -7.78 -3.39 -6.46
C ILE A 101 -8.46 -4.24 -7.54
N GLU A 102 -7.96 -5.45 -7.79
CA GLU A 102 -8.58 -6.41 -8.71
C GLU A 102 -10.03 -6.69 -8.34
N ALA A 103 -10.33 -6.78 -7.05
CA ALA A 103 -11.69 -6.98 -6.52
C ALA A 103 -12.58 -5.72 -6.54
N MET A 104 -12.08 -4.56 -6.98
CA MET A 104 -12.91 -3.35 -7.16
C MET A 104 -13.90 -3.55 -8.32
N PRO A 105 -15.10 -2.95 -8.25
CA PRO A 105 -16.13 -3.11 -9.28
C PRO A 105 -15.64 -2.67 -10.65
N ASP A 106 -15.84 -3.53 -11.65
CA ASP A 106 -15.68 -3.20 -13.05
C ASP A 106 -17.03 -2.75 -13.66
N GLY A 107 -16.99 -2.09 -14.82
CA GLY A 107 -18.19 -1.88 -15.65
C GLY A 107 -18.58 -0.43 -15.96
N SER A 108 -17.84 0.57 -15.47
CA SER A 108 -17.96 1.95 -15.97
C SER A 108 -16.58 2.54 -16.25
N LYS A 109 -16.50 3.47 -17.20
CA LYS A 109 -15.25 4.18 -17.54
C LYS A 109 -14.69 4.94 -16.33
N GLU A 110 -15.55 5.53 -15.49
CA GLU A 110 -15.15 6.12 -14.21
C GLU A 110 -14.44 5.10 -13.31
N ASN A 111 -15.02 3.91 -13.14
CA ASN A 111 -14.45 2.86 -12.29
C ASN A 111 -13.11 2.35 -12.84
N GLU A 112 -12.98 2.19 -14.16
CA GLU A 112 -11.73 1.77 -14.80
C GLU A 112 -10.61 2.78 -14.55
N ILE A 113 -10.91 4.08 -14.69
CA ILE A 113 -9.97 5.17 -14.40
C ILE A 113 -9.58 5.18 -12.93
N ILE A 114 -10.55 5.05 -12.02
CA ILE A 114 -10.29 5.00 -10.58
C ILE A 114 -9.40 3.80 -10.24
N LYS A 115 -9.72 2.61 -10.76
CA LYS A 115 -8.96 1.37 -10.53
C LYS A 115 -7.52 1.50 -11.02
N SER A 116 -7.34 2.01 -12.24
CA SER A 116 -6.02 2.29 -12.83
C SER A 116 -5.22 3.32 -12.01
N THR A 117 -5.86 4.43 -11.62
CA THR A 117 -5.24 5.49 -10.79
C THR A 117 -4.78 4.94 -9.44
N VAL A 118 -5.63 4.16 -8.76
CA VAL A 118 -5.32 3.54 -7.48
C VAL A 118 -4.18 2.54 -7.64
N GLN A 119 -4.18 1.74 -8.71
CA GLN A 119 -3.07 0.83 -9.03
C GLN A 119 -1.75 1.56 -9.19
N THR A 120 -1.70 2.59 -10.03
CA THR A 120 -0.49 3.41 -10.23
C THR A 120 -0.05 4.11 -8.94
N PHE A 121 -0.98 4.54 -8.10
CA PHE A 121 -0.66 5.10 -6.79
C PHE A 121 0.08 4.08 -5.91
N PHE A 122 -0.43 2.85 -5.76
CA PHE A 122 0.23 1.81 -4.94
C PHE A 122 1.52 1.27 -5.56
N GLU A 123 1.64 1.27 -6.88
CA GLU A 123 2.87 0.94 -7.58
C GLU A 123 4.01 1.91 -7.18
N ARG A 124 3.72 3.21 -7.20
CA ARG A 124 4.68 4.28 -6.89
C ARG A 124 4.87 4.51 -5.40
N LEU A 125 3.93 4.08 -4.57
CA LEU A 125 3.92 4.34 -3.14
C LEU A 125 5.16 3.79 -2.44
N LYS A 126 5.84 4.67 -1.69
CA LYS A 126 6.97 4.34 -0.81
C LYS A 126 6.54 4.46 0.64
N PHE A 127 6.21 3.33 1.27
CA PHE A 127 5.77 3.28 2.68
C PHE A 127 6.78 3.80 3.70
N THR A 128 8.04 4.01 3.29
CA THR A 128 9.13 4.53 4.15
C THR A 128 9.30 6.05 4.08
N ARG A 129 8.57 6.75 3.20
CA ARG A 129 8.71 8.20 2.99
C ARG A 129 7.42 8.92 3.33
N ASP A 130 7.58 10.20 3.65
CA ASP A 130 6.44 11.11 3.73
C ASP A 130 5.94 11.41 2.31
N ILE A 131 4.62 11.47 2.16
CA ILE A 131 3.96 11.75 0.88
C ILE A 131 2.72 12.61 1.10
N TYR A 132 2.41 13.45 0.11
CA TYR A 132 1.15 14.19 0.04
C TYR A 132 0.15 13.38 -0.79
N PRO A 133 -0.82 12.69 -0.16
CA PRO A 133 -1.55 11.63 -0.87
C PRO A 133 -2.42 12.13 -2.02
N ILE A 134 -2.96 13.35 -1.92
CA ILE A 134 -3.75 13.96 -3.00
C ILE A 134 -2.87 14.24 -4.23
N GLU A 135 -1.69 14.84 -4.03
CA GLU A 135 -0.75 15.12 -5.12
C GLU A 135 -0.28 13.84 -5.80
N GLU A 136 -0.04 12.77 -5.04
CA GLU A 136 0.37 11.48 -5.60
C GLU A 136 -0.76 10.81 -6.39
N ILE A 137 -2.02 10.99 -5.97
CA ILE A 137 -3.19 10.53 -6.74
C ILE A 137 -3.32 11.33 -8.04
N GLU A 138 -3.19 12.65 -8.00
CA GLU A 138 -3.26 13.51 -9.18
C GLU A 138 -2.18 13.18 -10.21
N LYS A 139 -0.96 12.84 -9.75
CA LYS A 139 0.15 12.36 -10.60
C LYS A 139 -0.06 10.94 -11.13
N ALA A 140 -0.88 10.13 -10.46
CA ALA A 140 -1.21 8.77 -10.87
C ALA A 140 -2.36 8.74 -11.89
N MET A 141 -3.17 9.80 -11.96
CA MET A 141 -4.27 9.89 -12.92
C MET A 141 -3.79 10.01 -14.37
N PRO A 142 -4.52 9.42 -15.34
CA PRO A 142 -4.27 9.63 -16.76
C PRO A 142 -4.27 11.11 -17.16
N SER A 143 -3.38 11.49 -18.07
CA SER A 143 -3.19 12.89 -18.50
C SER A 143 -4.24 13.39 -19.50
N ASP A 144 -5.00 12.48 -20.11
CA ASP A 144 -6.02 12.72 -21.13
C ASP A 144 -7.40 13.07 -20.53
N ILE A 145 -7.57 12.99 -19.21
CA ILE A 145 -8.78 13.43 -18.51
C ILE A 145 -8.75 14.95 -18.36
N LYS A 146 -9.54 15.63 -19.21
CA LYS A 146 -9.69 17.09 -19.25
C LYS A 146 -10.22 17.63 -17.92
N THR A 147 -9.67 18.75 -17.48
CA THR A 147 -10.17 19.49 -16.31
C THR A 147 -11.24 20.48 -16.78
N GLU A 148 -12.31 20.75 -16.02
CA GLU A 148 -13.33 21.75 -16.39
C GLU A 148 -12.74 23.15 -16.67
N GLN A 149 -11.55 23.47 -16.16
CA GLN A 149 -10.85 24.71 -16.46
C GLN A 149 -10.22 24.75 -17.87
N GLU A 150 -9.89 23.61 -18.46
CA GLU A 150 -9.31 23.54 -19.82
C GLU A 150 -10.37 23.65 -20.92
N SER A 151 -11.64 23.35 -20.61
CA SER A 151 -12.75 23.46 -21.56
C SER A 151 -13.22 24.91 -21.78
N LEU A 152 -12.86 25.84 -20.89
CA LEU A 152 -13.20 27.27 -21.02
C LEU A 152 -12.20 28.07 -21.88
N GLY A 153 -11.06 27.48 -22.27
CA GLY A 153 -9.99 28.16 -23.00
C GLY A 153 -10.00 28.00 -24.54
N ILE A 154 -10.84 27.11 -25.09
CA ILE A 154 -10.78 26.74 -26.53
C ILE A 154 -12.05 27.21 -27.25
N LEU A 155 -12.26 28.52 -27.30
CA LEU A 155 -13.20 29.15 -28.24
C LEU A 155 -12.50 29.32 -29.60
N GLY A 156 -12.53 28.27 -30.44
CA GLY A 156 -12.12 28.44 -31.83
C GLY A 156 -11.93 27.18 -32.66
N ARG A 157 -12.89 26.94 -33.58
CA ARG A 157 -12.82 26.20 -34.85
C ARG A 157 -13.14 24.69 -34.88
N PHE A 158 -14.37 24.45 -35.33
CA PHE A 158 -14.82 23.50 -36.39
C PHE A 158 -14.57 21.98 -36.32
N ARG A 159 -15.71 21.30 -36.49
CA ARG A 159 -16.03 20.03 -37.20
C ARG A 159 -16.07 18.71 -36.41
N LYS A 160 -17.33 18.28 -36.18
CA LYS A 160 -17.92 16.94 -36.38
C LYS A 160 -17.06 15.71 -36.02
N SER A 161 -17.41 15.12 -34.87
CA SER A 161 -17.77 13.70 -34.77
C SER A 161 -18.78 13.53 -33.63
N ASP A 162 -19.89 12.85 -33.92
CA ASP A 162 -20.93 12.43 -32.97
C ASP A 162 -20.38 11.35 -32.02
N GLU A 163 -19.52 11.74 -31.10
CA GLU A 163 -19.36 11.05 -29.82
C GLU A 163 -19.42 12.15 -28.78
N THR A 164 -20.52 12.23 -28.04
CA THR A 164 -20.54 12.93 -26.75
C THR A 164 -19.47 12.28 -25.88
N GLU A 165 -18.22 12.77 -25.99
CA GLU A 165 -17.17 12.49 -25.02
C GLU A 165 -17.77 12.87 -23.67
N GLU A 166 -18.10 11.86 -22.86
CA GLU A 166 -18.52 12.07 -21.49
C GLU A 166 -17.41 12.86 -20.81
N ILE A 167 -17.68 14.14 -20.50
CA ILE A 167 -16.73 15.02 -19.83
C ILE A 167 -16.64 14.50 -18.40
N LEU A 168 -15.56 13.78 -18.12
CA LEU A 168 -15.30 13.23 -16.79
C LEU A 168 -14.66 14.30 -15.92
N ASP A 169 -15.25 14.54 -14.75
CA ASP A 169 -14.72 15.48 -13.76
C ASP A 169 -13.48 14.89 -13.07
N ARG A 170 -12.31 15.45 -13.41
CA ARG A 170 -11.00 15.05 -12.85
C ARG A 170 -10.96 15.16 -11.33
N ASP A 171 -11.54 16.21 -10.74
CA ASP A 171 -11.50 16.44 -9.29
C ASP A 171 -12.40 15.45 -8.55
N LYS A 172 -13.57 15.14 -9.12
CA LYS A 172 -14.47 14.09 -8.61
C LYS A 172 -13.77 12.73 -8.65
N LEU A 173 -13.12 12.40 -9.76
CA LEU A 173 -12.37 11.15 -9.93
C LEU A 173 -11.19 11.07 -8.95
N ALA A 174 -10.41 12.14 -8.78
CA ALA A 174 -9.30 12.21 -7.85
C ALA A 174 -9.77 11.99 -6.39
N LYS A 175 -10.84 12.67 -5.97
CA LYS A 175 -11.44 12.48 -4.63
C LYS A 175 -11.90 11.04 -4.42
N ARG A 176 -12.52 10.43 -5.44
CA ARG A 176 -12.98 9.05 -5.37
C ARG A 176 -11.82 8.05 -5.31
N ALA A 177 -10.79 8.23 -6.13
CA ALA A 177 -9.56 7.43 -6.09
C ALA A 177 -8.85 7.55 -4.73
N LEU A 178 -8.78 8.77 -4.16
CA LEU A 178 -8.24 8.98 -2.82
C LEU A 178 -9.03 8.22 -1.74
N GLN A 179 -10.36 8.19 -1.86
CA GLN A 179 -11.22 7.45 -0.95
C GLN A 179 -10.98 5.94 -1.04
N GLU A 180 -10.87 5.38 -2.24
CA GLU A 180 -10.60 3.95 -2.41
C GLU A 180 -9.19 3.58 -1.96
N SER A 181 -8.18 4.41 -2.25
CA SER A 181 -6.83 4.26 -1.70
C SER A 181 -6.84 4.27 -0.16
N ASN A 182 -7.63 5.14 0.47
CA ASN A 182 -7.79 5.16 1.92
C ASN A 182 -8.44 3.88 2.46
N ASN A 183 -9.44 3.34 1.76
CA ASN A 183 -10.10 2.08 2.13
C ASN A 183 -9.10 0.90 2.08
N ILE A 184 -8.31 0.80 1.03
CA ILE A 184 -7.27 -0.22 0.88
C ILE A 184 -6.21 -0.05 1.97
N LEU A 185 -5.68 1.15 2.18
CA LEU A 185 -4.67 1.41 3.21
C LEU A 185 -5.17 1.07 4.62
N LYS A 186 -6.45 1.34 4.93
CA LYS A 186 -7.06 0.92 6.20
C LYS A 186 -7.08 -0.59 6.35
N ARG A 187 -7.45 -1.33 5.28
CA ARG A 187 -7.42 -2.80 5.29
C ARG A 187 -5.99 -3.31 5.47
N LEU A 188 -5.02 -2.77 4.74
CA LEU A 188 -3.59 -3.08 4.91
C LEU A 188 -3.11 -2.83 6.35
N LEU A 189 -3.48 -1.69 6.95
CA LEU A 189 -3.15 -1.40 8.33
C LEU A 189 -3.80 -2.41 9.29
N MET A 190 -5.05 -2.83 9.05
CA MET A 190 -5.70 -3.86 9.85
C MET A 190 -4.98 -5.21 9.76
N TYR A 191 -4.49 -5.61 8.58
CA TYR A 191 -3.63 -6.79 8.45
C TYR A 191 -2.38 -6.65 9.31
N LEU A 192 -1.66 -5.53 9.21
CA LEU A 192 -0.47 -5.27 10.02
C LEU A 192 -0.73 -5.26 11.53
N LEU A 193 -1.97 -5.08 11.99
CA LEU A 193 -2.29 -5.11 13.42
C LEU A 193 -2.58 -6.52 13.94
N SER A 194 -2.83 -7.46 13.03
CA SER A 194 -2.95 -8.87 13.34
C SER A 194 -1.62 -9.41 13.90
N PRO A 195 -1.64 -10.36 14.85
CA PRO A 195 -0.44 -11.14 15.20
C PRO A 195 0.10 -11.95 14.01
N ASP A 196 -0.74 -12.24 13.02
CA ASP A 196 -0.37 -12.86 11.76
C ASP A 196 -0.92 -11.98 10.61
N PRO A 197 -0.12 -11.03 10.11
CA PRO A 197 -0.56 -10.11 9.06
C PRO A 197 -0.74 -10.78 7.69
N TRP A 198 -0.22 -11.99 7.51
CA TRP A 198 -0.20 -12.66 6.22
C TRP A 198 -1.24 -13.79 6.11
N GLY A 199 -1.75 -14.28 7.24
CA GLY A 199 -2.88 -15.21 7.33
C GLY A 199 -2.50 -16.66 7.04
N ILE A 200 -1.48 -17.15 7.74
CA ILE A 200 -0.84 -18.45 7.55
C ILE A 200 -1.23 -19.44 8.66
N ASN A 201 -1.98 -18.98 9.66
CA ASN A 201 -2.62 -19.80 10.69
C ASN A 201 -4.09 -20.09 10.42
#